data_AF-A0A6N3GUB5-F1
#
_entry.id   AF-A0A6N3GUB5-F1
#
_cell.length_a   1.000
_cell.length_b   1.000
_cell.length_c   1.000
_cell.angle_alpha   90.00
_cell.angle_beta   90.00
_cell.angle_gamma   90.00
#
_symmetry.space_group_name_H-M   'P 1'
#
loop_
_entity.id
_entity.type
_entity.pdbx_description
1 polymer ?
#
loop_
_entity_poly.entity_id
_entity_poly.type
_entity_poly.pdbx_seq_one_letter_code
_entity_poly.pdbx_strand_id
1 'polypeptide(L)' 'MELVQQKGLCCGCRTCEHVCPKKAIHMEPDECGFLYPVID' A
#
# COMPACT_ATOMS: atom_id res chain seq x y z
N MET A 1 14.87 -2.03 -2.04
CA MET A 1 13.48 -2.48 -1.81
C MET A 1 12.60 -1.36 -2.37
N GLU A 2 12.25 -1.46 -3.65
CA GLU A 2 11.47 -0.43 -4.34
C GLU A 2 10.01 -0.55 -3.89
N LEU A 3 9.42 0.56 -3.46
CA LEU A 3 7.99 0.62 -3.16
C LEU A 3 7.26 0.43 -4.49
N VAL A 4 6.50 -0.65 -4.58
CA VAL A 4 5.69 -0.97 -5.75
C VAL A 4 4.60 0.11 -5.87
N GLN A 5 4.83 1.11 -6.72
CA GLN A 5 3.85 2.15 -7.04
C GLN A 5 2.75 1.65 -8.01
N GLN A 6 2.87 0.42 -8.52
CA GLN A 6 1.92 -0.18 -9.43
C GLN A 6 0.87 -0.99 -8.67
N LYS A 7 -0.38 -0.50 -8.63
CA LYS A 7 -1.53 -1.19 -8.02
C LYS A 7 -1.64 -2.67 -8.46
N GLY A 8 -1.33 -2.99 -9.71
CA GLY A 8 -1.38 -4.36 -10.24
C GLY A 8 -0.35 -5.36 -9.69
N LEU A 9 0.68 -4.88 -8.99
CA LEU A 9 1.69 -5.71 -8.32
C LEU A 9 1.47 -5.75 -6.78
N CYS A 10 0.46 -5.04 -6.27
CA CYS A 10 0.14 -5.04 -4.85
C CYS A 10 -0.73 -6.25 -4.50
N CYS A 11 -0.22 -7.15 -3.66
CA CYS A 11 -0.97 -8.31 -3.16
C CYS A 11 -1.76 -8.02 -1.86
N GLY A 12 -1.83 -6.76 -1.41
CA GLY A 12 -2.58 -6.38 -0.21
C GLY A 12 -1.98 -6.89 1.13
N CYS A 13 -0.72 -7.31 1.15
CA CYS A 13 -0.07 -7.90 2.35
C CYS A 13 0.22 -6.91 3.49
N ARG A 14 0.01 -5.60 3.27
CA ARG A 14 0.23 -4.50 4.23
C ARG A 14 1.66 -4.39 4.78
N THR A 15 2.62 -5.11 4.20
CA THR A 15 4.02 -5.06 4.66
C THR A 15 4.60 -3.66 4.48
N CYS A 16 4.28 -2.96 3.39
CA CYS A 16 4.74 -1.59 3.13
C CYS A 16 4.29 -0.60 4.22
N GLU A 17 3.05 -0.69 4.70
CA GLU A 17 2.49 0.10 5.80
C GLU A 17 3.30 -0.11 7.09
N HIS A 18 3.60 -1.36 7.45
CA HIS A 18 4.32 -1.68 8.69
C HIS A 18 5.83 -1.36 8.64
N VAL A 19 6.49 -1.57 7.51
CA VAL A 19 7.95 -1.33 7.40
C VAL A 19 8.28 0.15 7.18
N CYS A 20 7.29 0.99 6.86
CA CYS A 20 7.53 2.41 6.60
C CYS A 20 7.94 3.13 7.90
N PRO A 21 9.20 3.61 8.03
CA PRO A 21 9.67 4.26 9.25
C PRO A 21 8.99 5.60 9.48
N LYS A 22 8.53 6.25 8.40
CA LYS A 22 7.79 7.52 8.45
C LYS A 22 6.29 7.34 8.70
N LYS A 23 5.78 6.10 8.67
CA LYS A 23 4.33 5.79 8.72
C LYS A 23 3.50 6.59 7.71
N ALA A 24 4.10 6.92 6.57
CA ALA A 24 3.48 7.70 5.50
C ALA A 24 2.66 6.84 4.52
N ILE A 25 2.38 5.58 4.87
CA ILE A 25 1.68 4.64 3.98
C ILE A 25 0.45 4.13 4.71
N HIS A 26 -0.71 4.22 4.04
CA HIS A 26 -2.01 3.82 4.56
C HIS A 26 -2.71 2.92 3.53
N MET A 27 -3.47 1.92 3.97
CA MET A 27 -4.20 1.06 3.05
C MET A 27 -5.64 1.57 2.88
N GLU A 28 -6.02 1.97 1.67
CA GLU A 28 -7.37 2.41 1.35
C GLU A 28 -8.07 1.43 0.39
N PRO A 29 -9.37 1.15 0.62
CA PRO A 29 -10.16 0.35 -0.31
C PRO A 29 -10.52 1.17 -1.56
N ASP A 30 -10.33 0.56 -2.73
CA ASP A 30 -10.80 1.08 -4.01
C ASP A 30 -12.29 0.77 -4.22
N GLU A 31 -12.88 1.21 -5.34
CA GLU A 31 -14.34 1.07 -5.60
C GLU A 31 -14.83 -0.38 -5.60
N CYS A 32 -13.93 -1.32 -5.90
CA CYS A 32 -14.21 -2.76 -5.89
C CYS A 32 -13.92 -3.43 -4.51
N GLY A 33 -13.53 -2.67 -3.49
CA GLY A 33 -13.21 -3.17 -2.15
C GLY A 33 -11.80 -3.76 -2.00
N PHE A 34 -10.92 -3.60 -3.01
CA PHE A 34 -9.53 -4.03 -2.92
C PHE A 34 -8.69 -2.99 -2.19
N LEU A 35 -7.88 -3.41 -1.23
CA LEU A 35 -7.02 -2.53 -0.45
C LEU A 35 -5.71 -2.25 -1.18
N TYR A 36 -5.39 -0.96 -1.37
CA TYR A 36 -4.14 -0.50 -1.95
C TYR A 36 -3.42 0.49 -1.04
N PRO A 37 -2.07 0.50 -1.07
CA PRO A 37 -1.29 1.48 -0.34
C PRO A 37 -1.42 2.87 -0.99
N VAL A 38 -1.76 3.86 -0.17
CA VAL A 38 -1.77 5.29 -0.46
C VAL A 38 -0.64 5.93 0.36
N ILE A 39 0.09 6.85 -0.26
CA ILE A 39 1.24 7.54 0.35
C ILE A 39 0.81 8.98 0.66
N ASP A 40 1.06 9.41 1.91
CA ASP A 40 0.88 10.81 2.36
C ASP A 40 2.19 11.61 2.24
#